data_AF-A0A4Q4URQ2-F1
#
_entry.id   AF-A0A4Q4URQ2-F1
#
_cell.length_a   1.000
_cell.length_b   1.000
_cell.length_c   1.000
_cell.angle_alpha   90.00
_cell.angle_beta   90.00
_cell.angle_gamma   90.00
#
_symmetry.space_group_name_H-M   'P 1'
#
loop_
_entity.id
_entity.type
_entity.pdbx_description
1 polymer ?
#
loop_
_entity_poly.entity_id
_entity_poly.type
_entity_poly.pdbx_seq_one_letter_code
_entity_poly.pdbx_strand_id
1 'polypeptide(L)'
;MPLPKQIGHPTPAQAYELAEKHAVLLRHLYNHPQFKYLEPPTATIYKIDPNTEPALFWVADFVQNTYVNSIIPFLPAGASRKCKALANPWAYADPNYQWEWEWDAQAGVLKDASGKPVEFPKLPESQAKEKVSDVVTRGFMTKKIVLENETDVKARLLIGGKAFDFGEDIKNAVRNLD
;
A
#
# COMPACT_ATOMS: atom_id res chain seq x y z
N MET A 1 1.51 9.55 11.95
CA MET A 1 0.52 10.54 12.44
C MET A 1 -0.73 9.72 12.60
N PRO A 2 -1.26 9.55 13.84
CA PRO A 2 -2.17 8.46 14.20
C PRO A 2 -3.27 8.28 13.16
N LEU A 3 -3.58 7.01 12.83
CA LEU A 3 -4.77 6.58 12.08
C LEU A 3 -5.97 7.53 12.31
N PRO A 4 -6.80 7.81 11.28
CA PRO A 4 -7.85 8.80 11.37
C PRO A 4 -8.67 8.62 12.65
N LYS A 5 -8.60 9.58 13.58
CA LYS A 5 -9.36 9.55 14.85
C LYS A 5 -10.89 9.53 14.62
N GLN A 6 -11.34 9.80 13.40
CA GLN A 6 -12.72 9.71 12.97
C GLN A 6 -12.87 8.65 11.89
N ILE A 7 -13.73 7.66 12.16
CA ILE A 7 -14.22 6.72 11.15
C ILE A 7 -15.18 7.50 10.25
N GLY A 8 -14.67 7.97 9.11
CA GLY A 8 -15.38 8.84 8.18
C GLY A 8 -14.59 9.04 6.90
N HIS A 9 -15.07 9.91 6.02
CA HIS A 9 -14.38 10.16 4.76
C HIS A 9 -13.05 10.90 5.02
N PRO A 10 -11.90 10.38 4.55
CA PRO A 10 -10.62 11.07 4.70
C PRO A 10 -10.61 12.36 3.88
N THR A 11 -9.82 13.34 4.34
CA THR A 11 -9.46 14.48 3.48
C THR A 11 -8.56 14.01 2.33
N PRO A 12 -8.43 14.77 1.22
CA PRO A 12 -7.51 14.43 0.14
C PRO A 12 -6.08 14.17 0.61
N ALA A 13 -5.58 14.99 1.55
CA ALA A 13 -4.25 14.81 2.14
C ALA A 13 -4.12 13.50 2.92
N GLN A 14 -5.14 13.15 3.72
CA GLN A 14 -5.15 11.87 4.46
C GLN A 14 -5.23 10.66 3.52
N ALA A 15 -6.06 10.73 2.48
CA ALA A 15 -6.17 9.68 1.48
C ALA A 15 -4.85 9.49 0.72
N TYR A 16 -4.20 10.59 0.34
CA TYR A 16 -2.89 10.58 -0.31
C TYR A 16 -1.80 9.98 0.59
N GLU A 17 -1.65 10.47 1.82
CA GLU A 17 -0.64 9.98 2.78
C GLU A 17 -0.82 8.48 3.05
N LEU A 18 -2.07 8.05 3.27
CA LEU A 18 -2.40 6.66 3.50
C LEU A 18 -1.99 5.79 2.30
N ALA A 19 -2.30 6.27 1.09
CA ALA A 19 -1.94 5.58 -0.14
C ALA A 19 -0.42 5.52 -0.36
N GLU A 20 0.29 6.62 -0.11
CA GLU A 20 1.74 6.67 -0.22
C GLU A 20 2.41 5.67 0.73
N LYS A 21 2.01 5.64 2.01
CA LYS A 21 2.54 4.70 3.00
C LYS A 21 2.35 3.24 2.57
N HIS A 22 1.17 2.90 2.06
CA HIS A 22 0.90 1.53 1.59
C HIS A 22 1.65 1.21 0.29
N ALA A 23 1.79 2.17 -0.62
CA ALA A 23 2.59 1.99 -1.83
C ALA A 23 4.09 1.79 -1.49
N VAL A 24 4.63 2.51 -0.49
CA VAL A 24 5.98 2.29 0.05
C VAL A 24 6.11 0.88 0.62
N LEU A 25 5.17 0.44 1.46
CA LEU A 25 5.21 -0.90 2.04
C LEU A 25 5.18 -1.99 0.96
N LEU A 26 4.33 -1.85 -0.05
CA LEU A 26 4.26 -2.77 -1.18
C LEU A 26 5.58 -2.78 -1.96
N ARG A 27 6.23 -1.63 -2.15
CA ARG A 27 7.56 -1.56 -2.77
C ARG A 27 8.59 -2.37 -2.00
N HIS A 28 8.60 -2.31 -0.69
CA HIS A 28 9.54 -3.10 0.10
C HIS A 28 9.20 -4.60 0.09
N LEU A 29 7.92 -4.98 0.19
CA LEU A 29 7.48 -6.37 0.15
C LEU A 29 7.84 -7.05 -1.17
N TYR A 30 7.50 -6.42 -2.29
CA TYR A 30 7.70 -6.98 -3.63
C TYR A 30 9.16 -6.94 -4.10
N ASN A 31 9.98 -6.04 -3.57
CA ASN A 31 11.42 -6.01 -3.85
C ASN A 31 12.26 -6.74 -2.80
N HIS A 32 11.63 -7.45 -1.86
CA HIS A 32 12.36 -8.24 -0.87
C HIS A 32 13.20 -9.33 -1.58
N PRO A 33 14.45 -9.61 -1.19
CA PRO A 33 15.33 -10.57 -1.89
C PRO A 33 14.77 -12.00 -2.01
N GLN A 34 13.84 -12.38 -1.14
CA GLN A 34 13.16 -13.69 -1.16
C GLN A 34 11.79 -13.65 -1.87
N PHE A 35 11.39 -12.49 -2.40
CA PHE A 35 10.26 -12.35 -3.31
C PHE A 35 10.72 -12.64 -4.74
N LYS A 36 10.21 -13.73 -5.33
CA LYS A 36 10.69 -14.23 -6.61
C LYS A 36 9.65 -14.07 -7.71
N TYR A 37 10.13 -13.84 -8.92
CA TYR A 37 9.31 -13.70 -10.12
C TYR A 37 9.74 -14.73 -11.16
N LEU A 38 8.77 -15.27 -11.91
CA LEU A 38 9.03 -16.19 -13.02
C LEU A 38 9.76 -15.51 -14.18
N GLU A 39 9.52 -14.21 -14.34
CA GLU A 39 10.17 -13.33 -15.31
C GLU A 39 10.35 -11.94 -14.69
N PRO A 40 11.34 -11.14 -15.13
CA PRO A 40 11.53 -9.79 -14.62
C PRO A 40 10.22 -8.98 -14.68
N PRO A 41 9.74 -8.45 -13.54
CA PRO A 41 8.44 -7.81 -13.53
C PRO A 41 8.47 -6.43 -14.20
N THR A 42 7.35 -6.06 -14.80
CA THR A 42 7.11 -4.76 -15.44
C THR A 42 5.88 -4.11 -14.83
N ALA A 43 5.61 -2.85 -15.20
CA ALA A 43 4.41 -2.12 -14.76
C ALA A 43 3.09 -2.85 -15.07
N THR A 44 3.08 -3.76 -16.05
CA THR A 44 1.90 -4.48 -16.53
C THR A 44 1.93 -5.99 -16.26
N ILE A 45 3.12 -6.58 -16.09
CA ILE A 45 3.30 -8.03 -15.97
C ILE A 45 4.15 -8.33 -14.73
N TYR A 46 3.60 -9.10 -13.80
CA TYR A 46 4.31 -9.50 -12.58
C TYR A 46 3.93 -10.93 -12.20
N LYS A 47 4.54 -11.91 -12.87
CA LYS A 47 4.26 -13.33 -12.58
C LYS A 47 5.10 -13.79 -11.40
N ILE A 48 4.44 -14.05 -10.27
CA ILE A 48 5.09 -14.48 -9.03
C ILE A 48 5.55 -15.94 -9.17
N ASP A 49 6.79 -16.22 -8.77
CA ASP A 49 7.33 -17.57 -8.73
C ASP A 49 6.74 -18.34 -7.54
N PRO A 50 6.24 -19.58 -7.72
CA PRO A 50 5.76 -20.43 -6.63
C PRO A 50 6.76 -20.68 -5.49
N ASN A 51 8.06 -20.48 -5.74
CA ASN A 51 9.15 -20.61 -4.77
C ASN A 51 9.42 -19.31 -3.98
N THR A 52 8.56 -18.29 -4.11
CA THR A 52 8.55 -17.14 -3.21
C THR A 52 8.27 -17.61 -1.78
N GLU A 53 8.95 -17.03 -0.79
CA GLU A 53 8.69 -17.37 0.61
C GLU A 53 7.21 -17.14 0.96
N PRO A 54 6.48 -18.15 1.45
CA PRO A 54 5.03 -18.04 1.68
C PRO A 54 4.64 -16.86 2.57
N ALA A 55 5.40 -16.59 3.64
CA ALA A 55 5.15 -15.45 4.52
C ALA A 55 5.16 -14.10 3.78
N LEU A 56 6.10 -13.90 2.86
CA LEU A 56 6.17 -12.71 2.02
C LEU A 56 5.00 -12.63 1.05
N PHE A 57 4.68 -13.75 0.39
CA PHE A 57 3.58 -13.80 -0.55
C PHE A 57 2.25 -13.42 0.13
N TRP A 58 1.95 -14.03 1.28
CA TRP A 58 0.71 -13.77 2.00
C TRP A 58 0.60 -12.34 2.52
N VAL A 59 1.68 -11.78 3.07
CA VAL A 59 1.66 -10.39 3.54
C VAL A 59 1.55 -9.42 2.37
N ALA A 60 2.29 -9.64 1.27
CA ALA A 60 2.19 -8.81 0.07
C ALA A 60 0.78 -8.82 -0.52
N ASP A 61 0.18 -10.01 -0.69
CA ASP A 61 -1.20 -10.14 -1.17
C ASP A 61 -2.21 -9.47 -0.22
N PHE A 62 -2.05 -9.65 1.09
CA PHE A 62 -2.95 -9.04 2.07
C PHE A 62 -2.89 -7.50 2.06
N VAL A 63 -1.68 -6.92 1.97
CA VAL A 63 -1.47 -5.48 1.86
C VAL A 63 -1.95 -4.96 0.51
N GLN A 64 -1.70 -5.68 -0.59
CA GLN A 64 -2.14 -5.31 -1.94
C GLN A 64 -3.66 -5.26 -2.00
N ASN A 65 -4.35 -6.26 -1.43
CA ASN A 65 -5.80 -6.27 -1.33
C ASN A 65 -6.34 -5.13 -0.48
N THR A 66 -5.65 -4.76 0.60
CA THR A 66 -6.01 -3.58 1.41
C THR A 66 -5.87 -2.29 0.59
N TYR A 67 -4.76 -2.14 -0.13
CA TYR A 67 -4.50 -0.99 -0.99
C TYR A 67 -5.56 -0.84 -2.08
N VAL A 68 -5.84 -1.91 -2.82
CA VAL A 68 -6.78 -1.89 -3.95
C VAL A 68 -8.22 -1.72 -3.51
N ASN A 69 -8.66 -2.46 -2.49
CA ASN A 69 -10.08 -2.50 -2.14
C ASN A 69 -10.50 -1.41 -1.15
N SER A 70 -9.58 -0.93 -0.31
CA SER A 70 -9.91 -0.05 0.80
C SER A 70 -9.27 1.34 0.66
N ILE A 71 -8.17 1.51 -0.09
CA ILE A 71 -7.47 2.80 -0.22
C ILE A 71 -7.69 3.46 -1.58
N ILE A 72 -7.47 2.73 -2.69
CA ILE A 72 -7.68 3.25 -4.05
C ILE A 72 -9.06 3.92 -4.25
N PRO A 73 -10.17 3.44 -3.67
CA PRO A 73 -11.47 4.10 -3.84
C PRO A 73 -11.54 5.54 -3.32
N PHE A 74 -10.62 5.97 -2.46
CA PHE A 74 -10.53 7.36 -2.00
C PHE A 74 -9.66 8.25 -2.91
N LEU A 75 -9.03 7.67 -3.94
CA LEU A 75 -8.14 8.38 -4.84
C LEU A 75 -8.82 8.65 -6.20
N PRO A 76 -8.39 9.69 -6.93
CA PRO A 76 -8.87 9.88 -8.29
C PRO A 76 -8.55 8.68 -9.19
N ALA A 77 -9.42 8.41 -10.16
CA ALA A 77 -9.28 7.26 -11.04
C ALA A 77 -7.93 7.26 -11.78
N GLY A 78 -7.16 6.18 -11.62
CA GLY A 78 -5.83 6.05 -12.23
C GLY A 78 -4.69 6.67 -11.41
N ALA A 79 -4.93 7.15 -10.18
CA ALA A 79 -3.88 7.71 -9.32
C ALA A 79 -2.65 6.79 -9.18
N SER A 80 -2.85 5.48 -9.03
CA SER A 80 -1.77 4.48 -8.93
C SER A 80 -1.01 4.21 -10.24
N ARG A 81 -1.44 4.79 -11.36
CA ARG A 81 -0.74 4.76 -12.65
C ARG A 81 -0.19 6.13 -13.03
N LYS A 82 -0.79 7.21 -12.55
CA LYS A 82 -0.48 8.59 -12.97
C LYS A 82 0.43 9.33 -12.00
N CYS A 83 0.43 8.95 -10.72
CA CYS A 83 1.25 9.56 -9.68
C CYS A 83 2.32 8.59 -9.18
N LYS A 84 3.60 8.98 -9.29
CA LYS A 84 4.74 8.13 -8.94
C LYS A 84 4.68 7.63 -7.49
N ALA A 85 4.39 8.50 -6.53
CA ALA A 85 4.37 8.15 -5.11
C ALA A 85 3.39 7.00 -4.79
N LEU A 86 2.28 6.96 -5.52
CA LEU A 86 1.16 6.02 -5.35
C LEU A 86 1.27 4.79 -6.25
N ALA A 87 2.34 4.72 -7.05
CA ALA A 87 2.50 3.69 -8.05
C ALA A 87 2.78 2.31 -7.45
N ASN A 88 2.40 1.28 -8.20
CA ASN A 88 2.85 -0.08 -7.92
C ASN A 88 4.40 -0.16 -8.01
N PRO A 89 5.03 -1.18 -7.41
CA PRO A 89 6.49 -1.24 -7.30
C PRO A 89 7.22 -1.23 -8.64
N TRP A 90 6.65 -1.87 -9.66
CA TRP A 90 7.31 -2.06 -10.95
C TRP A 90 7.22 -0.81 -11.82
N ALA A 91 6.07 -0.12 -11.82
CA ALA A 91 5.95 1.18 -12.45
C ALA A 91 6.85 2.23 -11.76
N TYR A 92 6.94 2.19 -10.43
CA TYR A 92 7.81 3.09 -9.66
C TYR A 92 9.29 2.95 -10.04
N ALA A 93 9.75 1.72 -10.29
CA ALA A 93 11.13 1.39 -10.61
C ALA A 93 11.49 1.59 -12.08
N ASP A 94 10.51 1.74 -12.98
CA ASP A 94 10.75 1.96 -14.41
C ASP A 94 11.22 3.41 -14.67
N PRO A 95 12.47 3.63 -15.12
CA PRO A 95 12.99 4.96 -15.37
C PRO A 95 12.32 5.66 -16.57
N ASN A 96 11.65 4.91 -17.44
CA ASN A 96 11.00 5.45 -18.63
C ASN A 96 9.51 5.73 -18.41
N TYR A 97 8.97 5.39 -17.24
CA TYR A 97 7.57 5.59 -16.94
C TYR A 97 7.22 7.09 -16.89
N GLN A 98 6.21 7.48 -17.68
CA GLN A 98 5.77 8.87 -17.77
C GLN A 98 4.66 9.11 -16.75
N TRP A 99 4.94 9.94 -15.76
CA TRP A 99 3.99 10.34 -14.73
C TRP A 99 3.21 11.56 -15.20
N GLU A 100 1.90 11.55 -14.98
CA GLU A 100 1.02 12.64 -15.40
C GLU A 100 0.69 13.58 -14.24
N TRP A 101 0.74 13.08 -13.00
CA TRP A 101 0.23 13.76 -11.81
C TRP A 101 1.28 13.90 -10.72
N GLU A 102 1.26 15.05 -10.06
CA GLU A 102 2.13 15.37 -8.93
C GLU A 102 1.31 15.85 -7.74
N TRP A 103 1.81 15.59 -6.53
CA TRP A 103 1.18 16.04 -5.30
C TRP A 103 1.71 17.42 -4.92
N ASP A 104 0.81 18.38 -4.77
CA ASP A 104 1.10 19.67 -4.19
C ASP A 104 0.80 19.63 -2.69
N ALA A 105 1.84 19.45 -1.89
CA ALA A 105 1.72 19.37 -0.44
C ALA A 105 1.24 20.67 0.21
N GLN A 106 1.48 21.83 -0.42
CA GLN A 106 1.04 23.12 0.12
C GLN A 106 -0.46 23.33 -0.12
N ALA A 107 -0.94 22.96 -1.31
CA ALA A 107 -2.35 23.06 -1.66
C ALA A 107 -3.19 21.85 -1.19
N GLY A 108 -2.54 20.73 -0.83
CA GLY A 108 -3.20 19.50 -0.42
C GLY A 108 -4.01 18.85 -1.55
N VAL A 109 -3.52 18.94 -2.79
CA VAL A 109 -4.20 18.41 -3.98
C VAL A 109 -3.23 17.71 -4.93
N LEU A 110 -3.75 16.75 -5.70
CA LEU A 110 -3.06 16.25 -6.89
C LEU A 110 -3.25 17.25 -8.03
N LYS A 111 -2.20 17.50 -8.81
CA LYS A 111 -2.24 18.32 -10.03
C LYS A 111 -1.87 17.47 -11.23
N ASP A 112 -2.53 17.71 -12.35
CA ASP A 112 -2.11 17.16 -13.64
C ASP A 112 -0.94 17.93 -14.27
N ALA A 113 -0.46 17.46 -15.42
CA ALA A 113 0.65 18.08 -16.15
C ALA A 113 0.39 19.55 -16.58
N SER A 114 -0.87 20.01 -16.58
CA SER A 114 -1.23 21.41 -16.84
C SER A 114 -1.33 22.25 -15.56
N GLY A 115 -1.05 21.66 -14.40
CA GLY A 115 -1.17 22.29 -13.08
C GLY A 115 -2.60 22.34 -12.54
N LYS A 116 -3.57 21.67 -13.21
CA LYS A 116 -4.97 21.69 -12.80
C LYS A 116 -5.21 20.70 -11.66
N PRO A 117 -5.94 21.07 -10.58
CA PRO A 117 -6.30 20.14 -9.52
C PRO A 117 -7.14 18.96 -10.02
N VAL A 118 -6.78 17.76 -9.58
CA VAL A 118 -7.52 16.52 -9.81
C VAL A 118 -8.46 16.28 -8.63
N GLU A 119 -9.74 16.12 -8.93
CA GLU A 119 -10.78 15.94 -7.91
C GLU A 119 -10.71 14.55 -7.26
N PHE A 120 -10.72 14.52 -5.93
CA PHE A 120 -10.81 13.28 -5.15
C PHE A 120 -12.27 12.83 -5.08
N PRO A 121 -12.54 11.53 -5.21
CA PRO A 121 -13.90 11.00 -5.13
C PRO A 121 -14.49 11.25 -3.74
N LYS A 122 -15.81 11.47 -3.70
CA LYS A 122 -16.61 11.48 -2.48
C LYS A 122 -17.44 10.21 -2.42
N LEU A 123 -17.04 9.29 -1.56
CA LEU A 123 -17.79 8.04 -1.35
C LEU A 123 -19.01 8.28 -0.45
N PRO A 124 -20.09 7.50 -0.61
CA PRO A 124 -21.16 7.44 0.39
C PRO A 124 -20.60 7.17 1.78
N GLU A 125 -21.18 7.80 2.81
CA GLU A 125 -20.63 7.77 4.18
C GLU A 125 -20.47 6.34 4.72
N SER A 126 -21.46 5.46 4.48
CA SER A 126 -21.39 4.05 4.90
C SER A 126 -20.20 3.32 4.27
N GLN A 127 -19.98 3.51 2.97
CA GLN A 127 -18.86 2.92 2.24
C GLN A 127 -17.52 3.51 2.70
N ALA A 128 -17.46 4.82 2.94
CA ALA A 128 -16.25 5.46 3.46
C ALA A 128 -15.87 4.90 4.84
N LYS A 129 -16.86 4.75 5.75
CA LYS A 129 -16.65 4.17 7.09
C LYS A 129 -16.16 2.73 7.02
N GLU A 130 -16.79 1.90 6.19
CA GLU A 130 -16.39 0.51 5.98
C GLU A 130 -14.93 0.44 5.52
N LYS A 131 -14.56 1.18 4.47
CA LYS A 131 -13.20 1.16 3.92
C LYS A 131 -12.16 1.69 4.90
N VAL A 132 -12.45 2.76 5.65
CA VAL A 132 -11.53 3.26 6.68
C VAL A 132 -11.38 2.26 7.82
N SER A 133 -12.47 1.60 8.24
CA SER A 133 -12.41 0.53 9.24
C SER A 133 -11.54 -0.63 8.76
N ASP A 134 -11.69 -1.04 7.50
CA ASP A 134 -10.84 -2.08 6.89
C ASP A 134 -9.37 -1.67 6.88
N VAL A 135 -9.05 -0.44 6.46
CA VAL A 135 -7.67 0.06 6.48
C VAL A 135 -7.07 0.00 7.88
N VAL A 136 -7.81 0.46 8.89
CA VAL A 136 -7.35 0.47 10.29
C VAL A 136 -7.11 -0.95 10.80
N THR A 137 -8.09 -1.83 10.63
CA THR A 137 -8.03 -3.21 11.15
C THR A 137 -7.00 -4.05 10.42
N ARG A 138 -6.92 -3.94 9.09
CA ARG A 138 -5.95 -4.65 8.26
C ARG A 138 -4.55 -4.10 8.45
N GLY A 139 -4.39 -2.78 8.58
CA GLY A 139 -3.11 -2.15 8.92
C GLY A 139 -2.57 -2.62 10.27
N PHE A 140 -3.43 -2.70 11.30
CA PHE A 140 -3.07 -3.30 12.58
C PHE A 140 -2.63 -4.77 12.45
N MET A 141 -3.38 -5.57 11.68
CA MET A 141 -3.03 -6.97 11.45
C MET A 141 -1.71 -7.13 10.71
N THR A 142 -1.44 -6.33 9.68
CA THR A 142 -0.16 -6.30 8.98
C THR A 142 0.99 -5.97 9.92
N LYS A 143 0.83 -4.93 10.76
CA LYS A 143 1.84 -4.54 11.76
C LYS A 143 2.11 -5.68 12.75
N LYS A 144 1.06 -6.32 13.24
CA LYS A 144 1.15 -7.48 14.14
C LYS A 144 1.89 -8.66 13.49
N ILE A 145 1.55 -9.01 12.25
CA ILE A 145 2.21 -10.11 11.52
C ILE A 145 3.69 -9.80 11.31
N VAL A 146 4.01 -8.61 10.81
CA VAL A 146 5.39 -8.27 10.46
C VAL A 146 6.27 -8.12 11.70
N LEU A 147 5.77 -7.51 12.77
CA LEU A 147 6.56 -7.19 13.95
C LEU A 147 6.56 -8.27 15.04
N GLU A 148 5.50 -9.09 15.13
CA GLU A 148 5.28 -9.97 16.27
C GLU A 148 5.19 -11.46 15.89
N ASN A 149 5.43 -11.87 14.63
CA ASN A 149 5.31 -13.29 14.25
C ASN A 149 6.30 -14.24 14.98
N GLU A 150 7.39 -13.70 15.53
CA GLU A 150 8.32 -14.46 16.35
C GLU A 150 7.75 -14.76 17.74
N THR A 151 6.98 -13.84 18.33
CA THR A 151 6.52 -13.91 19.72
C THR A 151 5.04 -14.27 19.86
N ASP A 152 4.21 -13.92 18.88
CA ASP A 152 2.78 -14.20 18.86
C ASP A 152 2.46 -15.37 17.92
N VAL A 153 1.99 -16.48 18.49
CA VAL A 153 1.64 -17.70 17.76
C VAL A 153 0.52 -17.47 16.74
N LYS A 154 -0.47 -16.61 17.03
CA LYS A 154 -1.54 -16.31 16.08
C LYS A 154 -1.01 -15.54 14.88
N ALA A 155 -0.14 -14.56 15.12
CA ALA A 155 0.54 -13.82 14.05
C ALA A 155 1.37 -14.76 13.16
N ARG A 156 2.08 -15.70 13.77
CA ARG A 156 2.85 -16.73 13.04
C ARG A 156 1.97 -17.66 12.22
N LEU A 157 0.83 -18.11 12.75
CA LEU A 157 -0.09 -19.00 12.04
C LEU A 157 -0.70 -18.33 10.81
N LEU A 158 -0.92 -17.02 10.83
CA LEU A 158 -1.39 -16.24 9.68
C LEU A 158 -0.37 -16.19 8.53
N ILE A 159 0.90 -16.49 8.80
CA ILE A 159 1.97 -16.61 7.81
C ILE A 159 2.52 -18.03 7.71
N GLY A 160 1.68 -19.04 7.90
CA GLY A 160 2.02 -20.44 7.64
C GLY A 160 2.75 -21.15 8.78
N GLY A 161 2.73 -20.59 9.98
CA GLY A 161 3.18 -21.26 11.20
C GLY A 161 4.69 -21.23 11.44
N LYS A 162 5.46 -20.63 10.54
CA LYS A 162 6.90 -20.40 10.71
C LYS A 162 7.17 -18.91 10.90
N ALA A 163 8.08 -18.58 11.82
CA ALA A 163 8.55 -17.22 11.97
C ALA A 163 9.36 -16.81 10.73
N PHE A 164 9.26 -15.53 10.37
CA PHE A 164 9.89 -14.96 9.20
C PHE A 164 10.39 -13.55 9.49
N ASP A 165 11.65 -13.29 9.15
CA ASP A 165 12.23 -11.96 9.23
C ASP A 165 11.98 -11.20 7.93
N PHE A 166 11.09 -10.21 7.99
CA PHE A 166 10.77 -9.33 6.88
C PHE A 166 11.86 -8.27 6.60
N GLY A 167 12.90 -8.19 7.43
CA GLY A 167 13.94 -7.16 7.32
C GLY A 167 13.48 -5.78 7.78
N GLU A 168 14.45 -4.88 8.01
CA GLU A 168 14.18 -3.60 8.67
C GLU A 168 13.38 -2.61 7.82
N ASP A 169 13.52 -2.61 6.49
CA ASP A 169 12.77 -1.69 5.63
C ASP A 169 11.26 -1.94 5.72
N ILE A 170 10.84 -3.21 5.68
CA ILE A 170 9.44 -3.60 5.82
C ILE A 170 8.95 -3.29 7.25
N LYS A 171 9.74 -3.63 8.28
CA LYS A 171 9.42 -3.33 9.68
C LYS A 171 9.23 -1.83 9.92
N ASN A 172 10.07 -0.99 9.32
CA ASN A 172 9.97 0.46 9.42
C ASN A 172 8.75 1.00 8.65
N ALA A 173 8.48 0.48 7.45
CA ALA A 173 7.30 0.84 6.70
C ALA A 173 6.00 0.52 7.46
N VAL A 174 5.89 -0.65 8.11
CA VAL A 174 4.69 -1.00 8.90
C VAL A 174 4.56 -0.20 10.20
N ARG A 175 5.67 0.23 10.82
CA ARG A 175 5.64 1.14 11.98
C ARG A 175 5.07 2.52 11.63
N ASN A 176 5.19 2.92 10.35
CA ASN A 176 4.74 4.19 9.83
C ASN A 176 3.38 4.14 9.12
N LEU A 177 2.66 3.01 9.13
CA LEU A 177 1.32 2.90 8.52
C LEU A 177 0.28 3.80 9.21
N ASP A 178 0.52 4.11 10.49
CA ASP A 178 -0.29 4.90 11.39
C ASP A 178 0.26 6.33 11.66
#